data_AF-A0A6V7KEY4-F1
#
_entry.id   AF-A0A6V7KEY4-F1
#
_cell.length_a   1.000
_cell.length_b   1.000
_cell.length_c   1.000
_cell.angle_alpha   90.00
_cell.angle_beta   90.00
_cell.angle_gamma   90.00
#
_symmetry.space_group_name_H-M   'P 1'
#
loop_
_entity.id
_entity.type
_entity.pdbx_description
1 polymer ?
#
loop_
_entity_poly.entity_id
_entity_poly.type
_entity_poly.pdbx_seq_one_letter_code
_entity_poly.pdbx_strand_id
1 'polypeptide(L)'
;GNWWAEKRVLDNGQCGQIKISLHYTRGTLSVMIHHARGLPKVANAQEPNTYVKVYLKPDPTKATKRKTKVVKKNCHPSFMEM
;
A
#
# COMPACT_ATOMS: atom_id res chain seq x y z
N GLY A 1 24.27 18.10 8.22
CA GLY A 1 23.86 17.81 6.83
C GLY A 1 22.48 17.18 6.87
N ASN A 2 21.49 17.84 6.30
CA ASN A 2 20.07 17.52 6.48
C ASN A 2 19.68 16.29 5.65
N TRP A 3 19.29 15.21 6.34
CA TRP A 3 18.85 13.93 5.76
C TRP A 3 17.32 13.78 5.80
N TRP A 4 16.60 14.65 5.09
CA TRP A 4 15.16 14.46 4.89
C TRP A 4 14.86 14.58 3.39
N ALA A 5 14.54 13.44 2.77
CA ALA A 5 13.88 13.43 1.47
C ALA A 5 12.40 13.73 1.72
N GLU A 6 12.06 15.00 1.71
CA GLU A 6 10.68 15.48 1.83
C GLU A 6 9.94 15.19 0.51
N LYS A 7 9.17 14.10 0.47
CA LYS A 7 8.14 13.94 -0.56
C LYS A 7 6.85 14.52 0.01
N ARG A 8 6.66 15.83 -0.14
CA ARG A 8 5.35 16.47 0.10
C ARG A 8 4.35 15.85 -0.88
N VAL A 9 3.60 14.86 -0.42
CA VAL A 9 2.27 14.63 -0.99
C VAL A 9 1.48 15.85 -0.54
N LEU A 10 1.06 16.67 -1.49
CA LEU A 10 0.29 17.89 -1.28
C LEU A 10 -0.77 17.64 -0.19
N ASP A 11 -0.57 18.29 0.96
CA ASP A 11 -1.37 18.16 2.16
C ASP A 11 -2.68 18.94 1.99
N ASN A 12 -3.79 18.20 2.10
CA ASN A 12 -5.18 18.61 2.40
C ASN A 12 -6.23 17.56 1.96
N GLY A 13 -5.83 16.41 1.41
CA GLY A 13 -6.74 15.30 1.13
C GLY A 13 -6.51 14.16 2.12
N GLN A 14 -7.56 13.71 2.81
CA GLN A 14 -7.54 12.50 3.64
C GLN A 14 -6.81 11.36 2.92
N CYS A 15 -5.61 11.01 3.39
CA CYS A 15 -4.91 9.83 2.92
C CYS A 15 -5.38 8.65 3.75
N GLY A 16 -5.93 7.63 3.09
CA GLY A 16 -6.39 6.43 3.79
C GLY A 16 -5.25 5.73 4.52
N GLN A 17 -5.60 4.89 5.47
CA GLN A 17 -4.66 4.13 6.30
C GLN A 17 -4.63 2.67 5.86
N ILE A 18 -3.47 2.02 6.01
CA ILE A 18 -3.30 0.59 5.72
C ILE A 18 -2.72 -0.12 6.93
N LYS A 19 -3.27 -1.30 7.24
CA LYS A 19 -2.74 -2.21 8.26
C LYS A 19 -1.93 -3.30 7.59
N ILE A 20 -0.67 -3.46 8.00
CA ILE A 20 0.23 -4.52 7.55
C ILE A 20 0.90 -5.20 8.76
N SER A 21 1.40 -6.41 8.56
CA SER A 21 2.32 -7.06 9.50
C SER A 21 3.58 -7.49 8.77
N LEU A 22 4.71 -7.33 9.44
CA LEU A 22 6.03 -7.69 8.95
C LEU A 22 6.58 -8.78 9.85
N HIS A 23 7.10 -9.85 9.24
CA HIS A 23 7.76 -10.92 9.96
C HIS A 23 9.00 -11.34 9.19
N TYR A 24 10.16 -11.35 9.86
CA TYR A 24 11.41 -11.76 9.24
C TYR A 24 11.95 -12.99 9.97
N THR A 25 12.10 -14.09 9.24
CA THR A 25 12.63 -15.33 9.80
C THR A 25 13.44 -16.07 8.75
N ARG A 26 14.62 -16.59 9.15
CA ARG A 26 15.50 -17.44 8.32
C ARG A 26 15.73 -16.87 6.90
N GLY A 27 16.05 -15.58 6.79
CA GLY A 27 16.32 -14.94 5.49
C GLY A 27 15.07 -14.53 4.70
N THR A 28 13.87 -14.85 5.18
CA THR A 28 12.60 -14.54 4.49
C THR A 28 11.86 -13.40 5.20
N LEU A 29 11.54 -12.34 4.45
CA LEU A 29 10.62 -11.28 4.89
C LEU A 29 9.20 -11.58 4.38
N SER A 30 8.30 -11.89 5.29
CA SER A 30 6.87 -12.04 5.05
C SER A 30 6.15 -10.72 5.31
N VAL A 31 5.32 -10.29 4.36
CA VAL A 31 4.56 -9.02 4.43
C VAL A 31 3.07 -9.31 4.31
N MET A 32 2.38 -9.37 5.43
CA MET A 32 0.93 -9.56 5.46
C MET A 32 0.21 -8.24 5.18
N ILE A 33 -0.57 -8.18 4.12
CA ILE A 33 -1.45 -7.06 3.79
C ILE A 33 -2.84 -7.37 4.33
N HIS A 34 -3.25 -6.67 5.41
CA HIS A 34 -4.55 -6.89 6.03
C HIS A 34 -5.65 -6.12 5.30
N HIS A 35 -5.90 -4.88 5.73
CA HIS A 35 -6.97 -4.03 5.21
C HIS A 35 -6.48 -2.59 5.09
N ALA A 36 -7.14 -1.82 4.24
CA ALA A 36 -7.06 -0.37 4.23
C ALA A 36 -8.40 0.25 4.65
N ARG A 37 -8.38 1.50 5.11
CA ARG A 37 -9.58 2.25 5.50
C ARG A 37 -9.45 3.73 5.14
N GLY A 38 -10.59 4.36 4.88
CA GLY A 38 -10.63 5.80 4.59
C GLY A 38 -9.89 6.16 3.30
N LEU A 39 -9.87 5.24 2.32
CA LEU A 39 -9.31 5.56 1.01
C LEU A 39 -10.19 6.61 0.33
N PRO A 40 -9.59 7.60 -0.33
CA PRO A 40 -10.35 8.64 -1.01
C PRO A 40 -11.17 8.03 -2.15
N LYS A 41 -12.37 8.58 -2.34
CA LYS A 41 -13.19 8.31 -3.52
C LYS A 41 -12.48 8.84 -4.77
N VAL A 42 -12.71 8.18 -5.89
CA VAL A 42 -12.27 8.67 -7.21
C VAL A 42 -13.26 9.71 -7.74
N ALA A 43 -13.05 10.17 -8.97
CA ALA A 43 -13.96 11.09 -9.65
C ALA A 43 -15.43 10.61 -9.56
N ASN A 44 -16.36 11.56 -9.51
CA ASN A 44 -17.80 11.32 -9.35
C ASN A 44 -18.19 10.62 -8.02
N ALA A 45 -17.40 10.83 -6.96
CA ALA A 45 -17.63 10.28 -5.61
C ALA A 45 -17.78 8.75 -5.58
N GLN A 46 -17.19 8.06 -6.55
CA GLN A 46 -17.20 6.60 -6.65
C GLN A 46 -16.14 5.98 -5.75
N GLU A 47 -16.45 4.80 -5.21
CA GLU A 47 -15.46 4.04 -4.45
C GLU A 47 -14.37 3.48 -5.38
N PRO A 48 -13.10 3.46 -4.93
CA PRO A 48 -11.98 3.03 -5.76
C PRO A 48 -11.96 1.50 -5.98
N ASN A 49 -11.35 1.07 -7.08
CA ASN A 49 -10.85 -0.30 -7.22
C ASN A 49 -9.41 -0.33 -6.70
N THR A 50 -9.15 -1.15 -5.69
CA THR A 50 -7.94 -1.08 -4.87
C THR A 50 -7.11 -2.34 -4.98
N TYR A 51 -5.80 -2.19 -4.94
CA TYR A 51 -4.83 -3.27 -4.80
C TYR A 51 -3.55 -2.68 -4.19
N VAL A 52 -2.74 -3.50 -3.53
CA VAL A 52 -1.47 -3.08 -2.95
C VAL A 52 -0.33 -3.61 -3.81
N LYS A 53 0.70 -2.79 -4.01
CA LYS A 53 1.98 -3.20 -4.60
C LYS A 53 3.07 -3.06 -3.55
N VAL A 54 3.87 -4.11 -3.38
CA VAL A 54 5.02 -4.12 -2.47
C VAL A 54 6.30 -4.20 -3.30
N TYR A 55 7.32 -3.47 -2.87
CA TYR A 55 8.66 -3.47 -3.46
C TYR A 55 9.69 -3.50 -2.33
N LEU A 56 10.70 -4.36 -2.46
CA LEU A 56 11.86 -4.34 -1.56
C LEU A 56 12.99 -3.57 -2.25
N LYS A 57 13.34 -2.38 -1.73
CA LYS A 57 14.31 -1.46 -2.35
C LYS A 57 15.74 -1.71 -1.83
N PRO A 58 16.78 -1.47 -2.66
CA PRO A 58 16.72 -1.07 -4.08
C PRO A 58 16.24 -2.20 -4.99
N ASP A 59 15.52 -1.86 -6.06
CA ASP A 59 14.89 -2.84 -6.97
C ASP A 59 14.96 -2.35 -8.42
N PRO A 60 16.17 -2.29 -9.03
CA PRO A 60 16.35 -1.73 -10.37
C PRO A 60 15.61 -2.55 -11.44
N THR A 61 15.55 -3.88 -11.29
CA THR A 61 14.90 -4.80 -12.23
C THR A 61 13.41 -5.04 -11.93
N LYS A 62 12.88 -4.46 -10.84
CA LYS A 62 11.49 -4.67 -10.38
C LYS A 62 11.16 -6.13 -10.02
N ALA A 63 12.17 -6.94 -9.72
CA ALA A 63 12.04 -8.37 -9.44
C ALA A 63 11.35 -8.65 -8.09
N THR A 64 11.45 -7.73 -7.14
CA THR A 64 10.84 -7.88 -5.81
C THR A 64 9.39 -7.40 -5.76
N LYS A 65 8.86 -6.88 -6.88
CA LYS A 65 7.47 -6.44 -6.99
C LYS A 65 6.51 -7.59 -6.68
N ARG A 66 5.60 -7.37 -5.74
CA ARG A 66 4.41 -8.21 -5.48
C ARG A 66 3.16 -7.36 -5.56
N LYS A 67 2.01 -7.97 -5.86
CA LYS A 67 0.71 -7.28 -5.87
C LYS A 67 -0.37 -8.19 -5.30
N THR A 68 -1.33 -7.61 -4.59
CA THR A 68 -2.55 -8.30 -4.18
C THR A 68 -3.54 -8.43 -5.34
N LYS A 69 -4.61 -9.19 -5.13
CA LYS A 69 -5.81 -9.12 -5.97
C LYS A 69 -6.45 -7.73 -5.87
N VAL A 70 -7.28 -7.44 -6.87
CA VAL A 70 -8.04 -6.19 -6.92
C VAL A 70 -9.35 -6.36 -6.14
N VAL A 71 -9.59 -5.50 -5.16
CA VAL A 71 -10.88 -5.34 -4.49
C VAL A 71 -11.62 -4.18 -5.17
N LYS A 72 -12.77 -4.46 -5.77
CA LYS A 72 -13.51 -3.47 -6.55
C LYS A 72 -14.42 -2.63 -5.66
N LYS A 73 -14.60 -1.35 -6.02
CA LYS A 73 -15.55 -0.40 -5.40
C LYS A 73 -15.58 -0.53 -3.88
N ASN A 74 -14.48 -0.18 -3.21
CA ASN A 74 -14.40 -0.27 -1.76
C ASN A 74 -13.37 0.73 -1.19
N CYS A 75 -13.82 1.64 -0.32
CA CYS A 75 -12.95 2.58 0.41
C CYS A 75 -12.28 1.97 1.67
N HIS A 76 -12.69 0.77 2.05
CA HIS A 76 -12.25 0.00 3.22
C HIS A 76 -11.91 -1.46 2.86
N PRO A 77 -11.03 -1.69 1.87
CA PRO A 77 -10.79 -3.03 1.33
C PRO A 77 -10.08 -3.94 2.35
N SER A 78 -10.46 -5.21 2.37
CA SER A 78 -9.70 -6.29 3.01
C SER A 78 -9.00 -7.10 1.93
N PHE A 79 -7.68 -7.22 2.03
CA PHE A 79 -6.84 -7.98 1.10
C PHE A 79 -6.56 -9.37 1.64
N MET A 80 -6.09 -9.45 2.89
CA MET A 80 -5.71 -10.70 3.55
C MET A 80 -4.78 -11.58 2.68
N GLU A 81 -3.75 -10.96 2.11
CA GLU A 81 -2.72 -11.62 1.27
C GLU A 81 -1.31 -11.39 1.84
N MET A 82 -0.42 -12.37 1.73
CA MET A 82 0.99 -12.31 2.15
C MET A 82 1.94 -12.32 0.94
#